data_AF-A0A2V3I0J7-F1
#
_entry.id   AF-A0A2V3I0J7-F1
#
_cell.length_a   1.000
_cell.length_b   1.000
_cell.length_c   1.000
_cell.angle_alpha   90.00
_cell.angle_beta   90.00
_cell.angle_gamma   90.00
#
_symmetry.space_group_name_H-M   'P 1'
#
loop_
_entity.id
_entity.type
_entity.pdbx_description
1 polymer ?
#
loop_
_entity_poly.entity_id
_entity_poly.type
_entity_poly.pdbx_seq_one_letter_code
_entity_poly.pdbx_strand_id
1 'polypeptide(L)'
;MRSVLPALFLTALVLSAPLAVAAGEMQYNVASSEETPVSHLIDSYEHIIENGYEDHQFAMRALMTGEADFMLTSHLIAANPANTANMPGLFIIGMVEETESYVPVVRADTQDDRGNIELLGAISAALGEVFSSSTGQQAYMAWFHGEAELKGSDFASVMGDWPTPSEGGTLYRIIEGEKEMVACMYDQDSPMSNLDENAEMQGYEVEISRMVVSRMESHYSVDQGIAFRPWNSGGEFEAIEDLRRADTCDFVMASITNEKAVSKGMRGGAPYHIEGIVLMASTNSPPLDTAQGLFVPQDEDADGEFDRRWIAIAFLSLFITYQLVRRD
;
A
#
# COMPACT_ATOMS: atom_id res chain seq x y z
N MET A 1 4.72 62.13 32.40
CA MET A 1 4.00 62.23 31.10
C MET A 1 4.87 62.73 29.93
N ARG A 2 6.05 62.16 29.66
CA ARG A 2 6.88 62.55 28.48
C ARG A 2 7.40 61.37 27.63
N SER A 3 7.02 60.13 27.97
CA SER A 3 7.49 58.91 27.31
C SER A 3 6.38 58.03 26.72
N VAL A 4 5.10 58.45 26.83
CA VAL A 4 3.95 57.63 26.41
C VAL A 4 3.68 57.73 24.90
N LEU A 5 3.92 58.90 24.29
CA LEU A 5 3.70 59.10 22.84
C LEU A 5 4.65 58.28 21.93
N PRO A 6 5.97 58.24 22.13
CA PRO A 6 6.85 57.51 21.21
C PRO A 6 6.66 55.99 21.28
N ALA A 7 6.21 55.46 22.43
CA ALA A 7 5.92 54.03 22.59
C ALA A 7 4.64 53.61 21.84
N LEU A 8 3.61 54.46 21.82
CA LEU A 8 2.37 54.24 21.08
C LEU A 8 2.57 54.30 19.55
N PHE A 9 3.50 55.13 19.07
CA PHE A 9 3.84 55.19 17.65
C PHE A 9 4.64 53.96 17.18
N LEU A 10 5.50 53.39 18.02
CA LEU A 10 6.21 52.15 17.69
C LEU A 10 5.28 50.93 17.65
N THR A 11 4.32 50.81 18.57
CA THR A 11 3.33 49.73 18.53
C THR A 11 2.38 49.87 17.35
N ALA A 12 1.97 51.10 17.00
CA ALA A 12 1.17 51.34 15.80
C ALA A 12 1.94 51.01 14.50
N LEU A 13 3.26 51.25 14.45
CA LEU A 13 4.09 50.91 13.28
C LEU A 13 4.30 49.39 13.11
N VAL A 14 4.40 48.64 14.22
CA VAL A 14 4.46 47.16 14.20
C VAL A 14 3.10 46.55 13.87
N LEU A 15 1.98 47.21 14.25
CA LEU A 15 0.61 46.79 13.92
C LEU A 15 0.15 47.15 12.49
N SER A 16 0.88 48.03 11.79
CA SER A 16 0.53 48.51 10.45
C SER A 16 1.52 48.09 9.36
N ALA A 17 2.57 47.33 9.72
CA ALA A 17 3.31 46.60 8.72
C ALA A 17 2.32 45.61 8.08
N PRO A 18 1.99 45.73 6.79
CA PRO A 18 1.27 44.65 6.13
C PRO A 18 2.13 43.40 6.35
N LEU A 19 1.53 42.37 6.95
CA LEU A 19 2.06 41.03 6.83
C LEU A 19 2.14 40.78 5.34
N ALA A 20 3.33 40.90 4.76
CA ALA A 20 3.66 40.20 3.55
C ALA A 20 3.70 38.71 3.95
N VAL A 21 2.52 38.13 4.18
CA VAL A 21 2.31 36.74 3.82
C VAL A 21 2.48 36.80 2.31
N ALA A 22 3.63 36.38 1.82
CA ALA A 22 3.65 35.83 0.49
C ALA A 22 2.74 34.60 0.58
N ALA A 23 1.43 34.82 0.41
CA ALA A 23 0.52 33.79 -0.03
C ALA A 23 0.90 33.57 -1.51
N GLY A 24 2.08 33.01 -1.73
CA GLY A 24 2.29 32.21 -2.92
C GLY A 24 1.51 30.95 -2.62
N GLU A 25 0.50 30.66 -3.44
CA GLU A 25 -0.08 29.32 -3.52
C GLU A 25 1.11 28.33 -3.51
N MET A 26 1.22 27.45 -2.51
CA MET A 26 2.30 26.46 -2.56
C MET A 26 1.99 25.56 -3.75
N GLN A 27 2.82 25.68 -4.77
CA GLN A 27 2.84 24.75 -5.89
C GLN A 27 3.74 23.58 -5.51
N TYR A 28 3.23 22.36 -5.66
CA TYR A 28 4.02 21.14 -5.47
C TYR A 28 4.56 20.66 -6.81
N ASN A 29 5.86 20.40 -6.87
CA ASN A 29 6.48 19.70 -7.99
C ASN A 29 6.38 18.20 -7.75
N VAL A 30 5.53 17.51 -8.52
CA VAL A 30 5.30 16.07 -8.38
C VAL A 30 5.98 15.34 -9.53
N ALA A 31 6.92 14.46 -9.21
CA ALA A 31 7.55 13.59 -10.19
C ALA A 31 6.64 12.41 -10.57
N SER A 32 6.69 12.02 -11.83
CA SER A 32 6.09 10.79 -12.36
C SER A 32 7.05 10.14 -13.36
N SER A 33 6.75 8.93 -13.81
CA SER A 33 7.54 8.22 -14.83
C SER A 33 6.66 7.70 -15.96
N GLU A 34 7.20 7.52 -17.17
CA GLU A 34 6.45 6.92 -18.28
C GLU A 34 5.88 5.53 -17.97
N GLU A 35 6.55 4.77 -17.07
CA GLU A 35 6.11 3.47 -16.56
C GLU A 35 4.83 3.56 -15.71
N THR A 36 4.51 4.73 -15.17
CA THR A 36 3.34 4.95 -14.32
C THR A 36 2.72 6.32 -14.63
N PRO A 37 1.88 6.39 -15.68
CA PRO A 37 1.16 7.62 -16.01
C PRO A 37 0.17 7.99 -14.91
N VAL A 38 0.24 9.23 -14.43
CA VAL A 38 -0.57 9.72 -13.29
C VAL A 38 -1.23 11.07 -13.55
N SER A 39 -1.13 11.60 -14.77
CA SER A 39 -1.73 12.90 -15.13
C SER A 39 -3.24 12.94 -14.83
N HIS A 40 -3.95 11.81 -14.92
CA HIS A 40 -5.37 11.72 -14.57
C HIS A 40 -5.68 12.06 -13.10
N LEU A 41 -4.72 11.86 -12.20
CA LEU A 41 -4.84 12.21 -10.78
C LEU A 41 -4.50 13.68 -10.53
N ILE A 42 -3.70 14.31 -11.40
CA ILE A 42 -3.10 15.63 -11.19
C ILE A 42 -3.84 16.74 -11.95
N ASP A 43 -4.34 16.46 -13.17
CA ASP A 43 -4.87 17.46 -14.13
C ASP A 43 -5.97 18.37 -13.56
N SER A 44 -6.65 17.94 -12.50
CA SER A 44 -7.72 18.70 -11.83
C SER A 44 -7.24 19.65 -10.74
N TYR A 45 -5.92 19.70 -10.46
CA TYR A 45 -5.34 20.41 -9.32
C TYR A 45 -4.28 21.41 -9.77
N GLU A 46 -4.65 22.69 -9.84
CA GLU A 46 -3.78 23.77 -10.35
C GLU A 46 -2.53 24.02 -9.49
N HIS A 47 -2.56 23.61 -8.22
CA HIS A 47 -1.43 23.73 -7.29
C HIS A 47 -0.41 22.59 -7.42
N ILE A 48 -0.62 21.65 -8.35
CA ILE A 48 0.31 20.54 -8.59
C ILE A 48 0.89 20.67 -9.99
N ILE A 49 2.22 20.65 -10.08
CA ILE A 49 2.97 20.65 -11.33
C ILE A 49 3.59 19.27 -11.52
N GLU A 50 3.09 18.53 -12.51
CA GLU A 50 3.69 17.24 -12.89
C GLU A 50 5.00 17.44 -13.65
N ASN A 51 6.04 16.73 -13.22
CA ASN A 51 7.31 16.60 -13.93
C ASN A 51 7.50 15.13 -14.32
N GLY A 52 7.24 14.81 -15.59
CA GLY A 52 7.41 13.46 -16.11
C GLY A 52 8.86 13.13 -16.43
N TYR A 53 9.32 11.95 -16.00
CA TYR A 53 10.63 11.38 -16.28
C TYR A 53 10.53 10.12 -17.15
N GLU A 54 11.63 9.76 -17.82
CA GLU A 54 11.71 8.58 -18.69
C GLU A 54 11.48 7.28 -17.91
N ASP A 55 12.06 7.17 -16.70
CA ASP A 55 11.94 6.01 -15.84
C ASP A 55 11.80 6.42 -14.37
N HIS A 56 11.33 5.47 -13.55
CA HIS A 56 11.15 5.67 -12.11
C HIS A 56 12.48 5.96 -11.39
N GLN A 57 13.62 5.50 -11.89
CA GLN A 57 14.93 5.75 -11.27
C GLN A 57 15.34 7.22 -11.35
N PHE A 58 15.04 7.90 -12.47
CA PHE A 58 15.24 9.34 -12.59
C PHE A 58 14.26 10.12 -11.72
N ALA A 59 12.98 9.74 -11.70
CA ALA A 59 11.97 10.36 -10.84
C ALA A 59 12.33 10.24 -9.35
N MET A 60 12.73 9.04 -8.89
CA MET A 60 13.14 8.83 -7.50
C MET A 60 14.40 9.62 -7.14
N ARG A 61 15.36 9.80 -8.06
CA ARG A 61 16.54 10.66 -7.84
C ARG A 61 16.15 12.13 -7.73
N ALA A 62 15.23 12.61 -8.56
CA ALA A 62 14.71 13.97 -8.47
C ALA A 62 14.05 14.21 -7.10
N LEU A 63 13.22 13.27 -6.64
CA LEU A 63 12.61 13.30 -5.31
C LEU A 63 13.67 13.29 -4.19
N MET A 64 14.66 12.40 -4.27
CA MET A 64 15.72 12.27 -3.26
C MET A 64 16.56 13.55 -3.14
N THR A 65 16.84 14.21 -4.27
CA THR A 65 17.66 15.43 -4.31
C THR A 65 16.88 16.71 -3.99
N GLY A 66 15.55 16.61 -3.86
CA GLY A 66 14.67 17.75 -3.62
C GLY A 66 14.40 18.59 -4.88
N GLU A 67 14.66 18.04 -6.07
CA GLU A 67 14.20 18.63 -7.34
C GLU A 67 12.69 18.47 -7.49
N ALA A 68 12.15 17.33 -7.04
CA ALA A 68 10.72 17.12 -6.88
C ALA A 68 10.35 17.10 -5.39
N ASP A 69 9.19 17.66 -5.07
CA ASP A 69 8.63 17.67 -3.72
C ASP A 69 8.05 16.30 -3.36
N PHE A 70 7.36 15.65 -4.30
CA PHE A 70 6.81 14.31 -4.14
C PHE A 70 6.96 13.50 -5.42
N MET A 71 6.69 12.19 -5.36
CA MET A 71 6.59 11.33 -6.54
C MET A 71 5.34 10.47 -6.46
N LEU A 72 4.60 10.39 -7.55
CA LEU A 72 3.53 9.40 -7.73
C LEU A 72 4.07 8.26 -8.61
N THR A 73 3.89 7.03 -8.15
CA THR A 73 4.36 5.83 -8.86
C THR A 73 3.58 4.60 -8.41
N SER A 74 3.81 3.44 -9.02
CA SER A 74 3.16 2.22 -8.58
C SER A 74 3.71 1.76 -7.22
N HIS A 75 2.85 1.13 -6.45
CA HIS A 75 3.20 0.56 -5.16
C HIS A 75 4.32 -0.48 -5.30
N LEU A 76 4.27 -1.37 -6.30
CA LEU A 76 5.36 -2.32 -6.58
C LEU A 76 6.70 -1.63 -6.86
N ILE A 77 6.72 -0.47 -7.53
CA ILE A 77 7.95 0.28 -7.76
C ILE A 77 8.46 0.89 -6.45
N ALA A 78 7.58 1.57 -5.71
CA ALA A 78 7.93 2.30 -4.50
C ALA A 78 8.36 1.39 -3.34
N ALA A 79 7.66 0.26 -3.17
CA ALA A 79 7.85 -0.66 -2.07
C ALA A 79 8.97 -1.68 -2.33
N ASN A 80 9.46 -1.82 -3.58
CA ASN A 80 10.54 -2.75 -3.90
C ASN A 80 11.88 -2.29 -3.28
N PRO A 81 12.49 -3.09 -2.38
CA PRO A 81 13.78 -2.74 -1.77
C PRO A 81 14.92 -2.57 -2.77
N ALA A 82 14.88 -3.26 -3.91
CA ALA A 82 15.90 -3.12 -4.95
C ALA A 82 15.93 -1.70 -5.55
N ASN A 83 14.76 -1.07 -5.68
CA ASN A 83 14.62 0.26 -6.28
C ASN A 83 15.15 1.36 -5.37
N THR A 84 15.05 1.17 -4.05
CA THR A 84 15.42 2.17 -3.04
C THR A 84 16.77 1.89 -2.37
N ALA A 85 17.41 0.75 -2.66
CA ALA A 85 18.67 0.32 -2.04
C ALA A 85 19.79 1.39 -2.05
N ASN A 86 19.83 2.23 -3.09
CA ASN A 86 20.81 3.31 -3.24
C ASN A 86 20.17 4.72 -3.16
N MET A 87 18.94 4.82 -2.65
CA MET A 87 18.19 6.07 -2.56
C MET A 87 17.70 6.31 -1.12
N PRO A 88 18.62 6.57 -0.18
CA PRO A 88 18.27 6.70 1.23
C PRO A 88 17.36 7.92 1.47
N GLY A 89 16.45 7.78 2.41
CA GLY A 89 15.56 8.86 2.83
C GLY A 89 14.28 8.99 1.99
N LEU A 90 14.06 8.11 1.01
CA LEU A 90 12.76 7.95 0.36
C LEU A 90 11.83 7.09 1.23
N PHE A 91 10.55 7.45 1.27
CA PHE A 91 9.52 6.69 1.98
C PHE A 91 8.14 6.89 1.34
N ILE A 92 7.25 5.93 1.57
CA ILE A 92 5.86 5.98 1.11
C ILE A 92 5.03 6.73 2.16
N ILE A 93 4.28 7.75 1.75
CA ILE A 93 3.29 8.43 2.59
C ILE A 93 2.01 7.60 2.66
N GLY A 94 1.56 7.07 1.53
CA GLY A 94 0.41 6.17 1.46
C GLY A 94 -0.16 6.02 0.05
N MET A 95 -1.14 5.12 -0.07
CA MET A 95 -1.91 4.90 -1.28
C MET A 95 -2.76 6.12 -1.65
N VAL A 96 -2.75 6.46 -2.93
CA VAL A 96 -3.56 7.54 -3.54
C VAL A 96 -4.72 6.95 -4.32
N GLU A 97 -4.47 5.90 -5.10
CA GLU A 97 -5.48 5.23 -5.92
C GLU A 97 -5.21 3.72 -5.89
N GLU A 98 -6.18 2.92 -5.46
CA GLU A 98 -6.14 1.47 -5.62
C GLU A 98 -6.48 1.11 -7.08
N THR A 99 -5.60 0.38 -7.75
CA THR A 99 -5.80 0.01 -9.17
C THR A 99 -6.13 -1.46 -9.34
N GLU A 100 -5.47 -2.33 -8.56
CA GLU A 100 -5.64 -3.77 -8.70
C GLU A 100 -5.66 -4.48 -7.34
N SER A 101 -6.30 -5.64 -7.33
CA SER A 101 -6.42 -6.49 -6.16
C SER A 101 -6.11 -7.91 -6.58
N TYR A 102 -5.01 -8.46 -6.08
CA TYR A 102 -4.54 -9.80 -6.45
C TYR A 102 -5.15 -10.87 -5.55
N VAL A 103 -5.66 -11.92 -6.17
CA VAL A 103 -6.47 -12.96 -5.52
C VAL A 103 -5.92 -14.36 -5.83
N PRO A 104 -6.09 -15.35 -4.93
CA PRO A 104 -5.86 -16.74 -5.27
C PRO A 104 -6.91 -17.16 -6.30
N VAL A 105 -6.52 -18.00 -7.26
CA VAL A 105 -7.42 -18.45 -8.33
C VAL A 105 -7.51 -19.96 -8.37
N VAL A 106 -8.72 -20.51 -8.43
CA VAL A 106 -8.96 -21.94 -8.65
C VAL A 106 -9.76 -22.20 -9.91
N ARG A 107 -9.64 -23.43 -10.41
CA ARG A 107 -10.44 -23.95 -11.53
C ARG A 107 -11.93 -24.01 -11.21
N ALA A 108 -12.76 -23.84 -12.23
CA ALA A 108 -14.23 -23.86 -12.13
C ALA A 108 -14.92 -25.01 -12.90
N ASP A 109 -14.17 -26.06 -13.24
CA ASP A 109 -14.65 -27.16 -14.07
C ASP A 109 -15.42 -28.24 -13.27
N THR A 110 -16.24 -29.00 -14.00
CA THR A 110 -17.45 -29.65 -13.48
C THR A 110 -17.25 -30.92 -12.65
N GLN A 111 -16.07 -31.55 -12.65
CA GLN A 111 -15.87 -32.84 -11.97
C GLN A 111 -15.48 -32.70 -10.49
N ASP A 112 -14.63 -31.73 -10.16
CA ASP A 112 -14.20 -31.43 -8.78
C ASP A 112 -14.66 -30.04 -8.31
N ASP A 113 -15.59 -29.40 -9.03
CA ASP A 113 -15.96 -27.98 -8.83
C ASP A 113 -16.18 -27.63 -7.35
N ARG A 114 -16.91 -28.50 -6.66
CA ARG A 114 -17.20 -28.35 -5.24
C ARG A 114 -15.93 -28.40 -4.38
N GLY A 115 -15.05 -29.36 -4.62
CA GLY A 115 -13.79 -29.48 -3.87
C GLY A 115 -12.83 -28.31 -4.15
N ASN A 116 -12.87 -27.73 -5.34
CA ASN A 116 -12.08 -26.54 -5.69
C ASN A 116 -12.66 -25.27 -5.06
N ILE A 117 -13.99 -25.14 -4.99
CA ILE A 117 -14.65 -24.05 -4.24
C ILE A 117 -14.33 -24.16 -2.75
N GLU A 118 -14.37 -25.37 -2.19
CA GLU A 118 -13.97 -25.62 -0.80
C GLU A 118 -12.49 -25.26 -0.59
N LEU A 119 -11.59 -25.62 -1.52
CA LEU A 119 -10.18 -25.20 -1.45
C LEU A 119 -10.04 -23.66 -1.45
N LEU A 120 -10.71 -22.96 -2.36
CA LEU A 120 -10.67 -21.49 -2.42
C LEU A 120 -11.24 -20.84 -1.15
N GLY A 121 -12.31 -21.42 -0.60
CA GLY A 121 -12.89 -20.99 0.67
C GLY A 121 -11.91 -21.16 1.84
N ALA A 122 -11.23 -22.30 1.92
CA ALA A 122 -10.20 -22.54 2.93
C ALA A 122 -9.01 -21.59 2.79
N ILE A 123 -8.54 -21.32 1.56
CA ILE A 123 -7.49 -20.32 1.30
C ILE A 123 -7.96 -18.93 1.75
N SER A 124 -9.20 -18.54 1.44
CA SER A 124 -9.74 -17.22 1.81
C SER A 124 -9.89 -17.04 3.32
N ALA A 125 -10.36 -18.07 4.03
CA ALA A 125 -10.44 -18.08 5.48
C ALA A 125 -9.04 -17.99 6.13
N ALA A 126 -8.07 -18.75 5.58
CA ALA A 126 -6.67 -18.71 5.99
C ALA A 126 -6.04 -17.32 5.82
N LEU A 127 -6.25 -16.67 4.67
CA LEU A 127 -5.79 -15.29 4.44
C LEU A 127 -6.39 -14.34 5.48
N GLY A 128 -7.67 -14.47 5.81
CA GLY A 128 -8.30 -13.69 6.88
C GLY A 128 -7.61 -13.85 8.24
N GLU A 129 -7.19 -15.06 8.60
CA GLU A 129 -6.40 -15.30 9.81
C GLU A 129 -4.96 -14.74 9.73
N VAL A 130 -4.34 -14.78 8.55
CA VAL A 130 -3.01 -14.22 8.31
C VAL A 130 -3.00 -12.70 8.51
N PHE A 131 -3.96 -11.98 7.93
CA PHE A 131 -4.03 -10.51 7.97
C PHE A 131 -4.77 -9.94 9.20
N SER A 132 -5.54 -10.75 9.93
CA SER A 132 -6.07 -10.34 11.25
C SER A 132 -5.04 -10.40 12.37
N SER A 133 -3.92 -11.07 12.14
CA SER A 133 -2.77 -11.08 13.03
C SER A 133 -1.63 -10.23 12.46
N SER A 134 -0.62 -9.92 13.28
CA SER A 134 0.57 -9.18 12.81
C SER A 134 1.46 -10.00 11.86
N THR A 135 1.12 -11.25 11.57
CA THR A 135 1.94 -12.11 10.72
C THR A 135 1.87 -11.71 9.25
N GLY A 136 0.71 -11.27 8.74
CA GLY A 136 0.60 -10.80 7.36
C GLY A 136 1.50 -9.59 7.09
N GLN A 137 1.49 -8.62 7.99
CA GLN A 137 2.39 -7.45 7.93
C GLN A 137 3.87 -7.84 8.01
N GLN A 138 4.23 -8.82 8.85
CA GLN A 138 5.62 -9.29 8.94
C GLN A 138 6.08 -9.97 7.66
N ALA A 139 5.22 -10.81 7.05
CA ALA A 139 5.50 -11.44 5.76
C ALA A 139 5.65 -10.40 4.65
N TYR A 140 4.80 -9.37 4.65
CA TYR A 140 4.92 -8.24 3.72
C TYR A 140 6.26 -7.52 3.88
N MET A 141 6.64 -7.12 5.09
CA MET A 141 7.89 -6.40 5.37
C MET A 141 9.17 -7.21 5.12
N ALA A 142 9.06 -8.54 4.96
CA ALA A 142 10.18 -9.36 4.56
C ALA A 142 10.56 -9.17 3.08
N TRP A 143 9.60 -8.72 2.25
CA TRP A 143 9.76 -8.58 0.80
C TRP A 143 9.63 -7.13 0.32
N PHE A 144 8.92 -6.28 1.06
CA PHE A 144 8.59 -4.93 0.68
C PHE A 144 8.93 -3.90 1.78
N HIS A 145 9.09 -2.65 1.37
CA HIS A 145 9.11 -1.50 2.25
C HIS A 145 7.70 -0.97 2.53
N GLY A 146 7.55 -0.26 3.66
CA GLY A 146 6.29 0.34 4.07
C GLY A 146 5.35 -0.62 4.78
N GLU A 147 4.06 -0.31 4.71
CA GLU A 147 2.99 -1.08 5.32
C GLU A 147 2.17 -1.80 4.25
N ALA A 148 1.62 -2.98 4.57
CA ALA A 148 0.67 -3.64 3.71
C ALA A 148 -0.66 -2.86 3.73
N GLU A 149 -1.25 -2.66 2.57
CA GLU A 149 -2.57 -2.01 2.48
C GLU A 149 -3.69 -2.89 3.09
N LEU A 150 -3.55 -4.21 2.99
CA LEU A 150 -4.52 -5.16 3.53
C LEU A 150 -4.50 -5.22 5.06
N LYS A 151 -5.70 -5.14 5.64
CA LYS A 151 -5.97 -5.23 7.08
C LYS A 151 -6.94 -6.37 7.34
N GLY A 152 -6.94 -6.89 8.58
CA GLY A 152 -7.88 -7.93 8.98
C GLY A 152 -9.36 -7.59 8.76
N SER A 153 -9.73 -6.30 8.77
CA SER A 153 -11.09 -5.84 8.46
C SER A 153 -11.55 -6.19 7.05
N ASP A 154 -10.62 -6.29 6.10
CA ASP A 154 -10.93 -6.53 4.68
C ASP A 154 -11.39 -7.98 4.45
N PHE A 155 -11.15 -8.85 5.43
CA PHE A 155 -11.53 -10.26 5.42
C PHE A 155 -12.72 -10.58 6.32
N ALA A 156 -13.40 -9.57 6.89
CA ALA A 156 -14.49 -9.80 7.84
C ALA A 156 -15.63 -10.67 7.29
N SER A 157 -15.78 -10.77 5.97
CA SER A 157 -16.80 -11.58 5.29
C SER A 157 -16.40 -13.04 5.04
N VAL A 158 -15.12 -13.39 5.18
CA VAL A 158 -14.60 -14.75 4.88
C VAL A 158 -13.82 -15.36 6.06
N MET A 159 -13.40 -14.52 7.01
CA MET A 159 -12.63 -14.95 8.16
C MET A 159 -13.47 -15.86 9.06
N GLY A 160 -12.95 -17.06 9.35
CA GLY A 160 -13.64 -18.06 10.17
C GLY A 160 -14.69 -18.89 9.41
N ASP A 161 -15.00 -18.56 8.15
CA ASP A 161 -15.91 -19.33 7.29
C ASP A 161 -15.17 -20.49 6.60
N TRP A 162 -14.60 -21.37 7.42
CA TRP A 162 -13.89 -22.54 6.96
C TRP A 162 -14.84 -23.60 6.39
N PRO A 163 -14.63 -24.09 5.15
CA PRO A 163 -15.51 -25.09 4.56
C PRO A 163 -15.26 -26.49 5.14
N THR A 164 -16.33 -27.27 5.25
CA THR A 164 -16.23 -28.72 5.50
C THR A 164 -15.76 -29.43 4.23
N PRO A 165 -14.61 -30.14 4.24
CA PRO A 165 -14.11 -30.84 3.06
C PRO A 165 -15.07 -31.97 2.65
N SER A 166 -15.48 -31.98 1.38
CA SER A 166 -16.30 -33.07 0.83
C SER A 166 -15.42 -34.25 0.46
N GLU A 167 -15.80 -35.45 0.93
CA GLU A 167 -15.08 -36.71 0.66
C GLU A 167 -14.74 -36.87 -0.83
N GLY A 168 -13.47 -37.16 -1.10
CA GLY A 168 -12.93 -37.31 -2.44
C GLY A 168 -12.72 -36.00 -3.22
N GLY A 169 -13.11 -34.84 -2.72
CA GLY A 169 -12.86 -33.53 -3.36
C GLY A 169 -11.42 -33.02 -3.18
N THR A 170 -11.02 -31.99 -3.93
CA THR A 170 -9.64 -31.45 -3.91
C THR A 170 -9.17 -31.08 -2.49
N LEU A 171 -9.93 -30.28 -1.74
CA LEU A 171 -9.57 -29.91 -0.37
C LEU A 171 -9.45 -31.15 0.54
N TYR A 172 -10.38 -32.10 0.43
CA TYR A 172 -10.36 -33.33 1.22
C TYR A 172 -9.10 -34.15 0.94
N ARG A 173 -8.76 -34.36 -0.34
CA ARG A 173 -7.55 -35.11 -0.74
C ARG A 173 -6.26 -34.45 -0.23
N ILE A 174 -6.22 -33.12 -0.16
CA ILE A 174 -5.09 -32.37 0.41
C ILE A 174 -4.99 -32.61 1.93
N ILE A 175 -6.11 -32.48 2.65
CA ILE A 175 -6.16 -32.63 4.12
C ILE A 175 -5.84 -34.05 4.56
N GLU A 176 -6.33 -35.06 3.85
CA GLU A 176 -6.06 -36.47 4.13
C GLU A 176 -4.66 -36.93 3.67
N GLY A 177 -3.86 -36.03 3.08
CA GLY A 177 -2.52 -36.36 2.57
C GLY A 177 -2.51 -37.26 1.33
N GLU A 178 -3.66 -37.39 0.64
CA GLU A 178 -3.76 -38.12 -0.63
C GLU A 178 -3.21 -37.30 -1.82
N LYS A 179 -3.10 -35.98 -1.66
CA LYS A 179 -2.64 -35.04 -2.69
C LYS A 179 -1.74 -33.95 -2.09
N GLU A 180 -0.64 -33.65 -2.79
CA GLU A 180 0.18 -32.44 -2.54
C GLU A 180 -0.59 -31.19 -2.98
N MET A 181 -0.60 -30.14 -2.16
CA MET A 181 -1.15 -28.84 -2.51
C MET A 181 -0.13 -28.04 -3.34
N VAL A 182 -0.47 -27.74 -4.58
CA VAL A 182 0.46 -27.08 -5.51
C VAL A 182 -0.04 -25.71 -5.95
N ALA A 183 0.77 -24.67 -5.73
CA ALA A 183 0.52 -23.30 -6.18
C ALA A 183 1.23 -23.03 -7.50
N CYS A 184 0.48 -22.73 -8.56
CA CYS A 184 1.02 -22.23 -9.83
C CYS A 184 1.42 -20.76 -9.69
N MET A 185 2.65 -20.46 -10.08
CA MET A 185 3.30 -19.15 -9.98
C MET A 185 4.22 -18.96 -11.18
N TYR A 186 4.81 -17.78 -11.35
CA TYR A 186 5.86 -17.56 -12.33
C TYR A 186 6.83 -16.49 -11.84
N ASP A 187 8.02 -16.45 -12.43
CA ASP A 187 9.00 -15.41 -12.13
C ASP A 187 8.51 -14.05 -12.64
N GLN A 188 8.22 -13.14 -11.72
CA GLN A 188 7.77 -11.79 -12.00
C GLN A 188 8.91 -10.76 -11.92
N ASP A 189 10.15 -11.21 -11.70
CA ASP A 189 11.32 -10.35 -11.46
C ASP A 189 11.04 -9.25 -10.42
N SER A 190 10.26 -9.60 -9.39
CA SER A 190 9.81 -8.66 -8.37
C SER A 190 9.74 -9.33 -6.99
N PRO A 191 9.56 -8.57 -5.91
CA PRO A 191 9.36 -9.17 -4.59
C PRO A 191 8.07 -9.97 -4.46
N MET A 192 7.10 -9.85 -5.40
CA MET A 192 5.91 -10.70 -5.43
C MET A 192 6.27 -12.16 -5.60
N SER A 193 7.02 -12.46 -6.66
CA SER A 193 7.64 -13.75 -6.87
C SER A 193 8.81 -13.67 -7.85
N ASN A 194 9.87 -14.41 -7.55
CA ASN A 194 11.05 -14.55 -8.39
C ASN A 194 11.74 -15.89 -8.14
N LEU A 195 12.83 -16.13 -8.88
CA LEU A 195 13.68 -17.29 -8.71
C LEU A 195 14.88 -17.01 -7.80
N ASP A 196 15.15 -17.93 -6.88
CA ASP A 196 16.37 -17.92 -6.08
C ASP A 196 17.60 -18.42 -6.88
N GLU A 197 18.75 -18.50 -6.22
CA GLU A 197 20.00 -18.99 -6.83
C GLU A 197 19.93 -20.46 -7.32
N ASN A 198 18.96 -21.23 -6.85
CA ASN A 198 18.73 -22.63 -7.22
C ASN A 198 17.61 -22.79 -8.26
N ALA A 199 17.06 -21.69 -8.78
CA ALA A 199 15.88 -21.66 -9.63
C ALA A 199 14.61 -22.21 -8.94
N GLU A 200 14.51 -22.07 -7.62
CA GLU A 200 13.30 -22.32 -6.85
C GLU A 200 12.47 -21.03 -6.70
N MET A 201 11.15 -21.16 -6.70
CA MET A 201 10.25 -20.03 -6.48
C MET A 201 10.40 -19.50 -5.05
N GLN A 202 10.62 -18.19 -4.93
CA GLN A 202 10.56 -17.43 -3.70
C GLN A 202 9.76 -16.13 -3.92
N GLY A 203 9.57 -15.34 -2.86
CA GLY A 203 8.80 -14.09 -2.90
C GLY A 203 7.65 -14.05 -1.92
N TYR A 204 7.00 -12.90 -1.86
CA TYR A 204 5.84 -12.64 -1.01
C TYR A 204 4.69 -13.63 -1.26
N GLU A 205 4.38 -13.95 -2.52
CA GLU A 205 3.31 -14.88 -2.86
C GLU A 205 3.61 -16.31 -2.38
N VAL A 206 4.89 -16.71 -2.38
CA VAL A 206 5.33 -18.01 -1.85
C VAL A 206 5.19 -18.03 -0.34
N GLU A 207 5.63 -16.97 0.33
CA GLU A 207 5.54 -16.82 1.78
C GLU A 207 4.07 -16.84 2.25
N ILE A 208 3.20 -16.06 1.62
CA ILE A 208 1.77 -16.04 1.91
C ILE A 208 1.14 -17.41 1.67
N SER A 209 1.50 -18.11 0.59
CA SER A 209 1.02 -19.47 0.33
C SER A 209 1.41 -20.45 1.44
N ARG A 210 2.65 -20.39 1.93
CA ARG A 210 3.11 -21.21 3.07
C ARG A 210 2.35 -20.87 4.36
N MET A 211 2.08 -19.60 4.60
CA MET A 211 1.28 -19.18 5.76
C MET A 211 -0.15 -19.68 5.67
N VAL A 212 -0.77 -19.62 4.48
CA VAL A 212 -2.09 -20.19 4.21
C VAL A 212 -2.13 -21.68 4.54
N VAL A 213 -1.14 -22.43 4.04
CA VAL A 213 -1.01 -23.87 4.33
C VAL A 213 -0.91 -24.11 5.83
N SER A 214 -0.08 -23.35 6.55
CA SER A 214 0.06 -23.48 8.01
C SER A 214 -1.25 -23.21 8.77
N ARG A 215 -2.06 -22.24 8.31
CA ARG A 215 -3.39 -22.00 8.90
C ARG A 215 -4.35 -23.15 8.60
N MET A 216 -4.33 -23.69 7.38
CA MET A 216 -5.13 -24.86 7.01
C MET A 216 -4.77 -26.09 7.85
N GLU A 217 -3.48 -26.37 8.03
CA GLU A 217 -2.99 -27.46 8.89
C GLU A 217 -3.52 -27.33 10.32
N SER A 218 -3.42 -26.13 10.89
CA SER A 218 -3.90 -25.85 12.24
C SER A 218 -5.42 -25.96 12.35
N HIS A 219 -6.17 -25.47 11.36
CA HIS A 219 -7.63 -25.48 11.37
C HIS A 219 -8.17 -26.91 11.26
N TYR A 220 -7.71 -27.66 10.26
CA TYR A 220 -8.17 -29.01 9.98
C TYR A 220 -7.49 -30.07 10.86
N SER A 221 -6.58 -29.67 11.76
CA SER A 221 -5.85 -30.56 12.66
C SER A 221 -5.11 -31.67 11.90
N VAL A 222 -4.37 -31.28 10.85
CA VAL A 222 -3.64 -32.21 9.99
C VAL A 222 -2.37 -32.71 10.68
N ASP A 223 -2.37 -33.95 11.16
CA ASP A 223 -1.29 -34.51 11.99
C ASP A 223 0.07 -34.62 11.28
N GLN A 224 0.08 -34.86 9.97
CA GLN A 224 1.32 -35.04 9.19
C GLN A 224 1.77 -33.79 8.45
N GLY A 225 1.04 -32.68 8.62
CA GLY A 225 1.18 -31.49 7.78
C GLY A 225 0.60 -31.68 6.38
N ILE A 226 0.42 -30.58 5.66
CA ILE A 226 0.03 -30.53 4.26
C ILE A 226 1.30 -30.40 3.43
N ALA A 227 1.54 -31.38 2.56
CA ALA A 227 2.62 -31.27 1.57
C ALA A 227 2.30 -30.11 0.62
N PHE A 228 3.19 -29.11 0.57
CA PHE A 228 3.02 -27.91 -0.25
C PHE A 228 4.23 -27.67 -1.15
N ARG A 229 3.95 -27.26 -2.39
CA ARG A 229 5.00 -26.88 -3.34
C ARG A 229 4.58 -25.69 -4.21
N PRO A 230 5.41 -24.64 -4.30
CA PRO A 230 5.27 -23.64 -5.36
C PRO A 230 5.77 -24.22 -6.69
N TRP A 231 5.06 -23.93 -7.78
CA TRP A 231 5.35 -24.40 -9.12
C TRP A 231 5.60 -23.22 -10.05
N ASN A 232 6.80 -23.19 -10.65
CA ASN A 232 7.11 -22.20 -11.69
C ASN A 232 6.51 -22.66 -13.02
N SER A 233 5.39 -22.05 -13.41
CA SER A 233 4.76 -22.28 -14.71
C SER A 233 5.50 -21.59 -15.87
N GLY A 234 6.44 -20.68 -15.59
CA GLY A 234 7.24 -19.97 -16.60
C GLY A 234 6.61 -18.68 -17.14
N GLY A 235 5.31 -18.47 -16.91
CA GLY A 235 4.61 -17.25 -17.29
C GLY A 235 3.16 -17.27 -16.86
N GLU A 236 2.48 -16.13 -16.97
CA GLU A 236 1.07 -16.00 -16.59
C GLU A 236 0.15 -16.91 -17.41
N PHE A 237 0.37 -16.96 -18.73
CA PHE A 237 -0.44 -17.80 -19.61
C PHE A 237 -0.31 -19.26 -19.23
N GLU A 238 0.92 -19.71 -19.01
CA GLU A 238 1.25 -21.06 -18.57
C GLU A 238 0.67 -21.37 -17.19
N ALA A 239 0.67 -20.44 -16.24
CA ALA A 239 0.07 -20.64 -14.92
C ALA A 239 -1.44 -20.91 -15.01
N ILE A 240 -2.15 -20.22 -15.91
CA ILE A 240 -3.57 -20.49 -16.16
C ILE A 240 -3.77 -21.83 -16.87
N GLU A 241 -2.92 -22.19 -17.84
CA GLU A 241 -3.01 -23.47 -18.54
C GLU A 241 -2.67 -24.66 -17.65
N ASP A 242 -1.68 -24.52 -16.77
CA ASP A 242 -1.32 -25.53 -15.77
C ASP A 242 -2.44 -25.72 -14.75
N LEU A 243 -3.10 -24.64 -14.30
CA LEU A 243 -4.30 -24.77 -13.46
C LEU A 243 -5.45 -25.50 -14.16
N ARG A 244 -5.59 -25.35 -15.49
CA ARG A 244 -6.58 -26.10 -16.29
C ARG A 244 -6.24 -27.59 -16.36
N ARG A 245 -4.97 -27.95 -16.27
CA ARG A 245 -4.49 -29.34 -16.20
C ARG A 245 -4.50 -29.79 -14.74
N ALA A 246 -5.60 -30.41 -14.31
CA ALA A 246 -5.87 -30.75 -12.91
C ALA A 246 -4.78 -31.57 -12.17
N ASP A 247 -3.81 -32.13 -12.89
CA ASP A 247 -2.66 -32.87 -12.38
C ASP A 247 -1.41 -32.00 -12.10
N THR A 248 -1.41 -30.73 -12.50
CA THR A 248 -0.23 -29.85 -12.36
C THR A 248 -0.32 -28.96 -11.12
N CYS A 249 -1.41 -28.20 -10.97
CA CYS A 249 -1.63 -27.28 -9.85
C CYS A 249 -3.05 -27.34 -9.30
N ASP A 250 -3.23 -26.88 -8.06
CA ASP A 250 -4.53 -26.77 -7.39
C ASP A 250 -5.10 -25.36 -7.42
N PHE A 251 -4.22 -24.35 -7.41
CA PHE A 251 -4.56 -22.93 -7.44
C PHE A 251 -3.41 -22.12 -8.03
N VAL A 252 -3.70 -20.87 -8.40
CA VAL A 252 -2.70 -19.88 -8.86
C VAL A 252 -2.54 -18.78 -7.80
N MET A 253 -1.28 -18.42 -7.54
CA MET A 253 -0.85 -17.27 -6.74
C MET A 253 0.20 -16.52 -7.53
N ALA A 254 -0.23 -15.62 -8.41
CA ALA A 254 0.66 -15.00 -9.40
C ALA A 254 0.13 -13.64 -9.90
N SER A 255 -0.22 -12.77 -8.95
CA SER A 255 -0.69 -11.39 -9.19
C SER A 255 -1.88 -11.29 -10.16
N ILE A 256 -2.79 -12.26 -10.06
CA ILE A 256 -4.00 -12.31 -10.90
C ILE A 256 -5.15 -11.58 -10.21
N THR A 257 -5.81 -10.68 -10.95
CA THR A 257 -7.02 -10.01 -10.46
C THR A 257 -8.26 -10.90 -10.60
N ASN A 258 -9.29 -10.64 -9.78
CA ASN A 258 -10.53 -11.40 -9.86
C ASN A 258 -11.23 -11.24 -11.23
N GLU A 259 -11.22 -10.03 -11.81
CA GLU A 259 -11.76 -9.80 -13.15
C GLU A 259 -11.06 -10.68 -14.20
N LYS A 260 -9.73 -10.75 -14.12
CA LYS A 260 -8.92 -11.57 -15.00
C LYS A 260 -9.21 -13.05 -14.81
N ALA A 261 -9.31 -13.54 -13.57
CA ALA A 261 -9.69 -14.91 -13.27
C ALA A 261 -11.05 -15.27 -13.90
N VAL A 262 -12.06 -14.43 -13.70
CA VAL A 262 -13.41 -14.62 -14.27
C VAL A 262 -13.37 -14.61 -15.80
N SER A 263 -12.59 -13.72 -16.42
CA SER A 263 -12.45 -13.67 -17.89
C SER A 263 -11.87 -14.97 -18.48
N LYS A 264 -11.11 -15.73 -17.69
CA LYS A 264 -10.52 -17.03 -18.06
C LYS A 264 -11.39 -18.23 -17.69
N GLY A 265 -12.59 -18.00 -17.15
CA GLY A 265 -13.50 -19.05 -16.69
C GLY A 265 -13.07 -19.69 -15.37
N MET A 266 -12.36 -18.95 -14.53
CA MET A 266 -11.87 -19.40 -13.21
C MET A 266 -12.58 -18.63 -12.09
N ARG A 267 -12.26 -18.96 -10.83
CA ARG A 267 -12.78 -18.23 -9.65
C ARG A 267 -11.63 -17.61 -8.86
N GLY A 268 -11.74 -16.32 -8.59
CA GLY A 268 -10.87 -15.62 -7.64
C GLY A 268 -11.45 -15.65 -6.22
N GLY A 269 -10.56 -15.66 -5.23
CA GLY A 269 -10.90 -15.62 -3.79
C GLY A 269 -10.76 -14.24 -3.17
N ALA A 270 -10.51 -14.22 -1.86
CA ALA A 270 -10.19 -12.99 -1.13
C ALA A 270 -8.80 -12.44 -1.53
N PRO A 271 -8.60 -11.12 -1.53
CA PRO A 271 -7.32 -10.53 -1.92
C PRO A 271 -6.17 -10.90 -0.98
N TYR A 272 -4.94 -10.94 -1.49
CA TYR A 272 -3.72 -11.09 -0.68
C TYR A 272 -2.70 -9.97 -0.91
N HIS A 273 -2.96 -9.09 -1.88
CA HIS A 273 -2.20 -7.88 -2.13
C HIS A 273 -3.11 -6.84 -2.83
N ILE A 274 -2.92 -5.57 -2.50
CA ILE A 274 -3.56 -4.44 -3.18
C ILE A 274 -2.45 -3.64 -3.84
N GLU A 275 -2.59 -3.43 -5.15
CA GLU A 275 -1.70 -2.62 -5.95
C GLU A 275 -2.37 -1.29 -6.29
N GLY A 276 -1.58 -0.26 -6.52
CA GLY A 276 -2.10 1.07 -6.80
C GLY A 276 -1.03 2.11 -7.01
N ILE A 277 -1.47 3.35 -7.14
CA ILE A 277 -0.63 4.52 -7.18
C ILE A 277 -0.39 5.01 -5.76
N VAL A 278 0.87 5.16 -5.37
CA VAL A 278 1.27 5.68 -4.06
C VAL A 278 1.97 7.02 -4.18
N LEU A 279 1.89 7.79 -3.09
CA LEU A 279 2.68 9.00 -2.93
C LEU A 279 3.96 8.69 -2.16
N MET A 280 5.10 8.94 -2.79
CA MET A 280 6.42 8.91 -2.16
C MET A 280 6.87 10.32 -1.80
N ALA A 281 7.64 10.39 -0.71
CA ALA A 281 8.31 11.59 -0.24
C ALA A 281 9.79 11.31 0.05
N SER A 282 10.55 12.38 0.25
CA SER A 282 11.90 12.37 0.77
C SER A 282 12.01 13.24 2.02
N THR A 283 13.20 13.26 2.62
CA THR A 283 13.50 14.19 3.72
C THR A 283 13.47 15.67 3.31
N ASN A 284 13.43 15.97 2.00
CA ASN A 284 13.34 17.33 1.47
C ASN A 284 11.89 17.74 1.18
N SER A 285 10.95 16.78 1.17
CA SER A 285 9.54 17.04 0.88
C SER A 285 8.91 17.98 1.90
N PRO A 286 8.01 18.90 1.47
CA PRO A 286 7.13 19.61 2.38
C PRO A 286 6.33 18.63 3.26
N PRO A 287 5.96 19.04 4.49
CA PRO A 287 5.19 18.17 5.37
C PRO A 287 3.79 17.91 4.81
N LEU A 288 3.39 16.64 4.79
CA LEU A 288 2.03 16.18 4.53
C LEU A 288 1.65 15.13 5.58
N ASP A 289 0.44 15.23 6.13
CA ASP A 289 -0.07 14.26 7.10
C ASP A 289 -0.55 12.96 6.41
N THR A 290 -1.11 13.07 5.21
CA THR A 290 -1.61 11.94 4.42
C THR A 290 -1.36 12.16 2.93
N ALA A 291 -1.39 11.08 2.15
CA ALA A 291 -1.24 11.17 0.69
C ALA A 291 -2.37 12.00 0.05
N GLN A 292 -3.59 11.94 0.61
CA GLN A 292 -4.74 12.73 0.16
C GLN A 292 -4.54 14.24 0.38
N GLY A 293 -3.71 14.63 1.36
CA GLY A 293 -3.40 16.03 1.63
C GLY A 293 -2.74 16.76 0.45
N LEU A 294 -2.07 16.02 -0.45
CA LEU A 294 -1.54 16.59 -1.69
C LEU A 294 -2.65 17.18 -2.58
N PHE A 295 -3.84 16.60 -2.55
CA PHE A 295 -4.95 16.92 -3.45
C PHE A 295 -5.99 17.86 -2.82
N VAL A 296 -5.71 18.45 -1.66
CA VAL A 296 -6.60 19.43 -1.02
C VAL A 296 -6.24 20.83 -1.51
N PRO A 297 -7.20 21.61 -2.06
CA PRO A 297 -6.96 23.01 -2.41
C PRO A 297 -6.62 23.84 -1.15
N GLN A 298 -5.53 24.60 -1.20
CA GLN A 298 -5.01 25.30 -0.02
C GLN A 298 -5.89 26.43 0.52
N ASP A 299 -6.92 26.86 -0.23
CA ASP A 299 -7.89 27.84 0.23
C ASP A 299 -8.77 27.33 1.40
N GLU A 300 -8.83 26.01 1.63
CA GLU A 300 -9.64 25.42 2.71
C GLU A 300 -8.90 25.33 4.07
N ASP A 301 -7.57 25.30 4.10
CA ASP A 301 -6.79 25.17 5.35
C ASP A 301 -6.60 26.50 6.11
N ALA A 302 -6.85 27.64 5.47
CA ALA A 302 -6.65 28.96 6.07
C ALA A 302 -7.70 29.35 7.14
N ASP A 303 -8.84 28.65 7.21
CA ASP A 303 -9.95 29.00 8.12
C ASP A 303 -9.93 28.24 9.47
N GLY A 304 -9.02 27.27 9.66
CA GLY A 304 -9.10 26.32 10.78
C GLY A 304 -8.15 26.55 11.95
N GLU A 305 -6.97 27.14 11.76
CA GLU A 305 -5.96 27.20 12.82
C GLU A 305 -6.03 28.52 13.61
N PHE A 306 -6.60 28.46 14.83
CA PHE A 306 -6.54 29.57 15.77
C PHE A 306 -5.08 29.90 16.10
N ASP A 307 -4.53 30.92 15.43
CA ASP A 307 -3.13 31.30 15.53
C ASP A 307 -2.76 31.62 17.00
N ARG A 308 -1.99 30.70 17.61
CA ARG A 308 -1.51 30.79 18.99
C ARG A 308 -0.69 32.06 19.27
N ARG A 309 -0.24 32.77 18.22
CA ARG A 309 0.40 34.09 18.36
C ARG A 309 -0.58 35.14 18.89
N TRP A 310 -1.89 35.03 18.63
CA TRP A 310 -2.89 35.91 19.25
C TRP A 310 -2.92 35.76 20.77
N ILE A 311 -2.70 34.55 21.29
CA ILE A 311 -2.58 34.30 22.73
C ILE A 311 -1.33 35.00 23.27
N ALA A 312 -0.19 34.88 22.59
CA ALA A 312 1.05 35.55 22.98
C ALA A 312 0.91 37.08 22.94
N ILE A 313 0.28 37.64 21.91
CA ILE A 313 0.01 39.07 21.77
C ILE A 313 -0.93 39.56 22.88
N ALA A 314 -1.97 38.80 23.21
CA ALA A 314 -2.88 39.13 24.31
C ALA A 314 -2.15 39.14 25.66
N PHE A 315 -1.32 38.14 25.94
CA PHE A 315 -0.51 38.10 27.17
C PHE A 315 0.50 39.24 27.25
N LEU A 316 1.17 39.56 26.14
CA LEU A 316 2.13 40.67 26.09
C LEU A 316 1.43 42.01 26.34
N SER A 317 0.25 42.21 25.74
CA SER A 317 -0.57 43.42 25.90
C SER A 317 -1.05 43.56 27.36
N LEU A 318 -1.48 42.47 27.97
CA LEU A 318 -1.93 42.44 29.36
C LEU A 318 -0.76 42.69 30.34
N PHE A 319 0.42 42.14 30.05
CA PHE A 319 1.64 42.40 30.82
C PHE A 319 2.09 43.86 30.73
N ILE A 320 2.09 44.45 29.53
CA ILE A 320 2.44 45.87 29.33
C ILE A 320 1.45 46.76 30.09
N THR A 321 0.14 46.46 30.00
CA THR A 321 -0.90 47.22 30.71
C THR A 321 -0.73 47.11 32.24
N TYR A 322 -0.46 45.90 32.74
CA TYR A 322 -0.18 45.67 34.16
C TYR A 322 1.07 46.42 34.66
N GLN A 323 2.15 46.45 33.88
CA GLN A 323 3.37 47.18 34.21
C GLN A 323 3.19 48.70 34.17
N LEU A 324 2.30 49.21 33.31
CA LEU A 324 1.94 50.62 33.27
C LEU A 324 1.09 51.03 34.47
N VAL A 325 0.11 50.22 34.87
CA VAL A 325 -0.76 50.48 36.04
C VAL A 325 0.00 50.38 37.36
N ARG A 326 1.00 49.50 37.47
CA ARG A 326 1.83 49.34 38.69
C ARG A 326 2.82 50.50 38.90
N ARG A 327 3.03 51.36 37.90
CA ARG A 327 3.98 52.48 37.95
C ARG A 327 3.34 53.83 38.29
N ASP A 328 2.03 53.86 38.52
CA ASP A 328 1.28 54.94 39.19
C ASP A 328 0.98 54.56 40.65
#